data_AF-A0A3A1QRP7-F1
#
_entry.id   AF-A0A3A1QRP7-F1
#
_cell.length_a   1.000
_cell.length_b   1.000
_cell.length_c   1.000
_cell.angle_alpha   90.00
_cell.angle_beta   90.00
_cell.angle_gamma   90.00
#
_symmetry.space_group_name_H-M   'P 1'
#
loop_
_entity.id
_entity.type
_entity.pdbx_description
1 polymer ?
#
loop_
_entity_poly.entity_id
_entity_poly.type
_entity_poly.pdbx_seq_one_letter_code
_entity_poly.pdbx_strand_id
1 'polypeptide(L)'
;MVSDLRRSKEFYGEKLGCEVTDWWVIRDGFSGLALKLLQAESPEDVRPNKAGKGSQTACDLYCYTENWKGLDELHRDFTSKDVPIAVQPWIDEANGPWKEFVIKDPDGYQIAFGGTDGH
;
A
#
# COMPACT_ATOMS: atom_id res chain seq x y z
N MET A 1 11.95 4.91 5.02
CA MET A 1 12.18 5.03 6.48
C MET A 1 10.86 5.38 7.13
N VAL A 2 10.69 5.09 8.42
CA VAL A 2 9.43 5.32 9.16
C VAL A 2 9.69 6.17 10.39
N SER A 3 8.72 7.01 10.79
CA SER A 3 8.89 7.92 11.93
C SER A 3 8.78 7.20 13.27
N ASP A 4 7.99 6.12 13.33
CA ASP A 4 7.86 5.24 14.49
C ASP A 4 7.82 3.79 14.01
N LEU A 5 8.91 3.06 14.28
CA LEU A 5 9.06 1.67 13.87
C LEU A 5 8.01 0.76 14.51
N ARG A 6 7.64 0.97 15.78
CA ARG A 6 6.66 0.13 16.46
C ARG A 6 5.28 0.33 15.86
N ARG A 7 4.85 1.59 15.70
CA ARG A 7 3.57 1.94 15.08
C ARG A 7 3.47 1.40 13.65
N SER A 8 4.56 1.45 12.90
CA SER A 8 4.61 0.92 11.54
C SER A 8 4.46 -0.60 11.53
N LYS A 9 5.20 -1.31 12.39
CA LYS A 9 5.08 -2.78 12.53
C LYS A 9 3.65 -3.21 12.88
N GLU A 10 3.01 -2.52 13.82
CA GLU A 10 1.61 -2.76 14.19
C GLU A 10 0.67 -2.55 13.00
N PHE A 11 0.83 -1.45 12.25
CA PHE A 11 0.02 -1.22 11.06
C PHE A 11 0.19 -2.32 10.01
N TYR A 12 1.42 -2.63 9.61
CA TYR A 12 1.67 -3.62 8.58
C TYR A 12 1.25 -5.03 9.02
N GLY A 13 1.46 -5.40 10.29
CA GLY A 13 1.09 -6.70 10.83
C GLY A 13 -0.41 -6.86 11.05
N GLU A 14 -1.01 -5.94 11.82
CA GLU A 14 -2.40 -6.09 12.27
C GLU A 14 -3.41 -5.60 11.24
N LYS A 15 -3.10 -4.52 10.52
CA LYS A 15 -4.03 -3.92 9.55
C LYS A 15 -3.88 -4.53 8.17
N LEU A 16 -2.64 -4.72 7.71
CA LEU A 16 -2.38 -5.26 6.37
C LEU A 16 -2.23 -6.79 6.38
N GLY A 17 -2.08 -7.43 7.55
CA GLY A 17 -1.96 -8.89 7.65
C GLY A 17 -0.60 -9.42 7.19
N CYS A 18 0.43 -8.57 7.17
CA CYS A 18 1.78 -8.98 6.80
C CYS A 18 2.46 -9.76 7.94
N GLU A 19 3.37 -10.67 7.57
CA GLU A 19 4.36 -11.17 8.52
C GLU A 19 5.38 -10.07 8.80
N VAL A 20 5.63 -9.78 10.07
CA VAL A 20 6.54 -8.71 10.51
C VAL A 20 7.64 -9.29 11.39
N THR A 21 8.89 -9.01 11.00
CA THR A 21 10.10 -9.37 11.76
C THR A 21 10.77 -8.11 12.33
N ASP A 22 12.03 -8.22 12.75
CA ASP A 22 12.80 -7.09 13.27
C ASP A 22 12.93 -5.94 12.27
N TRP A 23 13.05 -6.25 10.98
CA TRP A 23 13.25 -5.25 9.94
C TRP A 23 12.45 -5.50 8.66
N TRP A 24 11.76 -6.64 8.51
CA TRP A 24 10.94 -6.94 7.33
C TRP A 24 9.45 -6.92 7.61
N VAL A 25 8.70 -6.41 6.63
CA VAL A 25 7.28 -6.64 6.41
C VAL A 25 7.16 -7.49 5.16
N ILE A 26 6.48 -8.64 5.25
CA ILE A 26 6.39 -9.63 4.18
C ILE A 26 4.92 -9.99 3.95
N ARG A 27 4.48 -10.00 2.69
CA ARG A 27 3.15 -10.50 2.29
C ARG A 27 3.32 -11.52 1.18
N ASP A 28 2.68 -12.68 1.34
CA ASP A 28 2.74 -13.81 0.38
C ASP A 28 4.17 -14.32 0.13
N GLY A 29 4.99 -14.31 1.19
CA GLY A 29 6.41 -14.66 1.15
C GLY A 29 7.27 -13.63 0.39
N PHE A 30 8.57 -13.92 0.22
CA PHE A 30 9.49 -13.04 -0.51
C PHE A 30 9.28 -13.03 -2.04
N SER A 31 8.37 -13.87 -2.54
CA SER A 31 7.87 -13.80 -3.92
C SER A 31 6.79 -12.75 -4.13
N GLY A 32 6.17 -12.27 -3.04
CA GLY A 32 5.16 -11.21 -3.06
C GLY A 32 5.76 -9.85 -2.70
N LEU A 33 5.27 -9.26 -1.62
CA LEU A 33 5.75 -7.96 -1.13
C LEU A 33 6.75 -8.15 0.00
N ALA A 34 7.90 -7.46 -0.08
CA ALA A 34 8.81 -7.31 1.04
C ALA A 34 9.24 -5.84 1.20
N LEU A 35 9.00 -5.27 2.38
CA LEU A 35 9.44 -3.92 2.74
C LEU A 35 10.41 -3.97 3.91
N LYS A 36 11.52 -3.25 3.80
CA LYS A 36 12.44 -3.07 4.91
C LYS A 36 12.04 -1.83 5.71
N LEU A 37 11.68 -2.03 6.98
CA LEU A 37 11.39 -0.94 7.90
C LEU A 37 12.68 -0.47 8.57
N LEU A 38 12.97 0.82 8.42
CA LEU A 38 14.10 1.49 9.04
C LEU A 38 13.57 2.70 9.80
N GLN A 39 13.81 2.74 11.11
CA GLN A 39 13.54 3.90 11.94
C GLN A 39 14.32 5.10 11.39
N ALA A 40 13.61 6.19 11.15
CA ALA A 40 14.23 7.46 10.79
C ALA A 40 14.92 8.08 12.02
N GLU A 41 16.01 8.82 11.80
CA GLU A 41 16.70 9.59 12.85
C GLU A 41 15.78 10.69 13.39
N SER A 42 15.06 11.37 12.49
CA SER A 42 14.01 12.34 12.81
C SER A 42 12.74 12.09 11.97
N PRO A 43 11.54 12.42 12.46
CA PRO A 43 10.31 12.34 11.66
C PRO A 43 10.38 13.11 10.34
N GLU A 44 11.15 14.19 10.28
CA GLU A 44 11.35 15.04 9.10
C GLU A 44 12.16 14.37 7.98
N ASP A 45 12.87 13.28 8.28
CA ASP A 45 13.59 12.47 7.30
C ASP A 45 12.65 11.52 6.53
N VAL A 46 11.41 11.36 6.99
CA VAL A 46 10.37 10.59 6.33
C VAL A 46 9.76 11.42 5.20
N ARG A 47 9.95 10.96 3.97
CA ARG A 47 9.59 11.73 2.76
C ARG A 47 8.83 10.86 1.76
N PRO A 48 7.52 10.65 1.96
CA PRO A 48 6.66 10.10 0.93
C PRO A 48 6.73 10.95 -0.34
N ASN A 49 6.56 10.28 -1.48
CA ASN A 49 6.50 10.93 -2.77
C ASN A 49 5.35 11.95 -2.81
N LYS A 50 5.57 13.02 -3.57
CA LYS A 50 4.47 13.93 -3.95
C LYS A 50 3.75 13.33 -5.16
N ALA A 51 2.51 13.77 -5.37
CA ALA A 51 1.80 13.45 -6.60
C ALA A 51 2.62 13.90 -7.82
N GLY A 52 2.72 13.02 -8.83
CA GLY A 52 3.38 13.34 -10.08
C GLY A 52 2.65 14.44 -10.84
N LYS A 53 3.33 15.08 -11.80
CA LYS A 53 2.71 16.11 -12.64
C LYS A 53 1.48 15.54 -13.36
N GLY A 54 0.31 16.13 -13.10
CA GLY A 54 -0.96 15.70 -13.70
C GLY A 54 -1.65 14.55 -12.96
N SER A 55 -1.06 14.02 -11.89
CA SER A 55 -1.71 13.07 -10.98
C SER A 55 -2.28 13.80 -9.77
N GLN A 56 -3.44 13.36 -9.29
CA GLN A 56 -3.97 13.81 -7.98
C GLN A 56 -3.42 12.97 -6.82
N THR A 57 -2.73 11.87 -7.12
CA THR A 57 -2.32 10.87 -6.15
C THR A 57 -0.81 10.64 -6.21
N ALA A 58 -0.17 10.49 -5.05
CA ALA A 58 1.20 10.01 -4.98
C ALA A 58 1.21 8.48 -5.03
N CYS A 59 2.34 7.92 -5.45
CA CYS A 59 2.58 6.48 -5.39
C CYS A 59 4.02 6.26 -4.91
N ASP A 60 4.16 5.62 -3.76
CA ASP A 60 5.43 5.22 -3.18
C ASP A 60 5.75 3.76 -3.50
N LEU A 61 4.70 2.95 -3.60
CA LEU A 61 4.76 1.53 -3.87
C LEU A 61 3.54 1.12 -4.69
N TYR A 62 3.76 0.28 -5.69
CA TYR A 62 2.70 -0.31 -6.50
C TYR A 62 2.71 -1.83 -6.34
N CYS A 63 1.59 -2.40 -5.92
CA CYS A 63 1.39 -3.83 -5.69
C CYS A 63 0.42 -4.38 -6.73
N TYR A 64 0.87 -5.36 -7.52
CA TYR A 64 0.00 -6.04 -8.47
C TYR A 64 -0.98 -6.97 -7.74
N THR A 65 -2.22 -6.96 -8.20
CA THR A 65 -3.25 -7.94 -7.81
C THR A 65 -3.57 -8.83 -9.01
N GLU A 66 -3.80 -10.12 -8.79
CA GLU A 66 -4.03 -11.07 -9.87
C GLU A 66 -5.28 -10.77 -10.71
N ASN A 67 -6.35 -10.29 -10.07
CA ASN A 67 -7.62 -9.97 -10.71
C ASN A 67 -8.44 -9.00 -9.85
N TRP A 68 -9.50 -8.44 -10.44
CA TRP A 68 -10.39 -7.50 -9.76
C TRP A 68 -11.10 -8.07 -8.53
N LYS A 69 -11.40 -9.38 -8.51
CA LYS A 69 -12.00 -10.01 -7.33
C LYS A 69 -11.05 -9.96 -6.14
N GLY A 70 -9.78 -10.33 -6.33
CA GLY A 70 -8.77 -10.23 -5.29
C GLY A 70 -8.55 -8.79 -4.81
N LEU A 71 -8.60 -7.83 -5.73
CA LEU A 71 -8.54 -6.41 -5.40
C LEU A 71 -9.71 -5.95 -4.54
N ASP A 72 -10.94 -6.35 -4.87
CA ASP A 72 -12.13 -6.02 -4.09
C ASP A 72 -12.14 -6.68 -2.72
N GLU A 73 -11.59 -7.89 -2.61
CA GLU A 73 -11.39 -8.57 -1.33
C GLU A 73 -10.39 -7.82 -0.44
N LEU A 74 -9.26 -7.37 -1.01
CA LEU A 74 -8.27 -6.54 -0.30
C LEU A 74 -8.87 -5.20 0.16
N HIS A 75 -9.57 -4.50 -0.73
CA HIS A 75 -10.20 -3.21 -0.38
C HIS A 75 -11.21 -3.37 0.75
N ARG A 76 -12.05 -4.40 0.70
CA ARG A 76 -13.03 -4.68 1.76
C ARG A 76 -12.34 -5.03 3.09
N ASP A 77 -11.31 -5.86 3.05
CA ASP A 77 -10.55 -6.23 4.25
C ASP A 77 -9.91 -4.99 4.90
N PHE A 78 -9.22 -4.17 4.10
CA PHE A 78 -8.58 -2.93 4.57
C PHE A 78 -9.60 -1.92 5.10
N THR A 79 -10.73 -1.76 4.43
CA THR A 79 -11.83 -0.91 4.92
C THR A 79 -12.37 -1.41 6.25
N SER A 80 -12.56 -2.73 6.42
CA SER A 80 -13.05 -3.31 7.68
C SER A 80 -12.09 -3.15 8.86
N LYS A 81 -10.82 -2.87 8.56
CA LYS A 81 -9.75 -2.65 9.54
C LYS A 81 -9.41 -1.18 9.73
N ASP A 82 -10.20 -0.26 9.18
CA ASP A 82 -9.96 1.19 9.25
C ASP A 82 -8.61 1.64 8.66
N VAL A 83 -8.13 0.92 7.62
CA VAL A 83 -6.96 1.37 6.86
C VAL A 83 -7.34 2.64 6.07
N PRO A 84 -6.57 3.73 6.16
CA PRO A 84 -6.87 4.94 5.40
C PRO A 84 -6.80 4.72 3.88
N ILE A 85 -7.94 4.84 3.20
CA ILE A 85 -8.03 4.78 1.74
C ILE A 85 -7.82 6.19 1.18
N ALA A 86 -6.70 6.40 0.48
CA ALA A 86 -6.38 7.67 -0.18
C ALA A 86 -7.16 7.84 -1.50
N VAL A 87 -7.37 6.75 -2.24
CA VAL A 87 -8.15 6.72 -3.47
C VAL A 87 -9.04 5.49 -3.45
N GLN A 88 -10.35 5.69 -3.61
CA GLN A 88 -11.31 4.59 -3.71
C GLN A 88 -11.11 3.80 -5.00
N PRO A 89 -11.49 2.51 -5.06
CA PRO A 89 -11.37 1.71 -6.26
C PRO A 89 -12.00 2.39 -7.47
N TRP A 90 -11.23 2.50 -8.55
CA TRP A 90 -11.67 3.04 -9.84
C TRP A 90 -11.08 2.22 -10.98
N ILE A 91 -11.69 2.31 -12.17
CA ILE A 91 -11.24 1.63 -13.38
C ILE A 91 -10.76 2.67 -14.37
N ASP A 92 -9.52 2.53 -14.83
CA ASP A 92 -8.97 3.31 -15.93
C ASP A 92 -9.42 2.72 -17.27
N GLU A 93 -10.55 3.17 -17.81
CA GLU A 93 -10.98 2.70 -19.12
C GLU A 93 -10.11 3.23 -20.27
N ALA A 94 -9.33 4.29 -20.05
CA ALA A 94 -8.55 4.94 -21.10
C ALA A 94 -7.25 4.19 -21.42
N ASN A 95 -6.65 3.52 -20.43
CA ASN A 95 -5.39 2.80 -20.58
C ASN A 95 -5.56 1.26 -20.55
N GLY A 96 -6.79 0.77 -20.77
CA GLY A 96 -7.16 -0.64 -20.73
C GLY A 96 -7.69 -1.04 -19.35
N PRO A 97 -8.45 -2.14 -19.21
CA PRO A 97 -9.27 -2.42 -18.02
C PRO A 97 -8.38 -2.65 -16.79
N TRP A 98 -7.97 -1.55 -16.17
CA TRP A 98 -7.07 -1.50 -15.04
C TRP A 98 -7.83 -0.96 -13.86
N LYS A 99 -7.98 -1.78 -12.82
CA LYS A 99 -8.63 -1.36 -11.59
C LYS A 99 -7.59 -1.18 -10.53
N GLU A 100 -7.68 -0.09 -9.78
CA GLU A 100 -6.76 0.18 -8.69
C GLU A 100 -7.42 0.97 -7.55
N PHE A 101 -6.82 0.88 -6.36
CA PHE A 101 -7.09 1.76 -5.23
C PHE A 101 -5.78 2.06 -4.49
N VAL A 102 -5.78 3.10 -3.66
CA VAL A 102 -4.57 3.54 -2.95
C VAL A 102 -4.87 3.66 -1.47
N ILE A 103 -4.00 3.09 -0.64
CA ILE A 103 -4.01 3.28 0.81
C ILE A 103 -2.90 4.21 1.25
N LYS A 104 -3.01 4.69 2.48
CA LYS A 104 -1.98 5.49 3.14
C LYS A 104 -1.52 4.81 4.42
N ASP A 105 -0.20 4.69 4.58
CA ASP A 105 0.40 4.15 5.80
C ASP A 105 0.52 5.23 6.92
N PRO A 106 1.00 4.87 8.13
CA PRO A 106 1.12 5.79 9.26
C PRO A 106 1.97 7.04 9.04
N ASP A 107 2.93 6.95 8.11
CA ASP A 107 3.90 7.98 7.73
C ASP A 107 3.47 8.74 6.48
N GLY A 108 2.42 8.26 5.83
CA GLY A 108 1.82 8.87 4.68
C GLY A 108 2.33 8.39 3.34
N TYR A 109 3.10 7.31 3.32
CA TYR A 109 3.42 6.60 2.09
C TYR A 109 2.12 6.07 1.46
N GLN A 110 2.00 6.27 0.16
CA GLN A 110 0.86 5.83 -0.63
C GLN A 110 1.16 4.53 -1.35
N ILE A 111 0.40 3.50 -1.02
CA ILE A 111 0.56 2.15 -1.56
C ILE A 111 -0.63 1.86 -2.46
N ALA A 112 -0.37 1.75 -3.76
CA ALA A 112 -1.36 1.40 -4.76
C ALA A 112 -1.48 -0.12 -4.89
N PHE A 113 -2.70 -0.60 -5.07
CA PHE A 113 -3.01 -1.99 -5.40
C PHE A 113 -3.84 -1.99 -6.68
N GLY A 114 -3.41 -2.73 -7.70
CA GLY A 114 -4.17 -2.80 -8.95
C GLY A 114 -3.78 -3.92 -9.90
N GLY A 115 -4.64 -4.15 -10.87
CA GLY A 115 -4.51 -5.23 -11.84
C GLY A 115 -5.61 -5.21 -12.91
N THR A 116 -5.52 -6.17 -13.82
CA THR A 116 -6.55 -6.42 -14.83
C THR A 116 -7.70 -7.25 -14.26
N ASP A 117 -8.74 -7.47 -15.06
CA ASP A 117 -9.88 -8.33 -14.70
C ASP A 117 -9.52 -9.83 -14.65
N GLY A 118 -8.29 -10.19 -15.03
CA GLY A 118 -7.79 -11.57 -15.04
C GLY A 118 -8.01 -12.33 -16.35
N HIS A 119 -8.34 -11.62 -17.44
CA HIS A 119 -8.53 -12.17 -18.78
C HIS A 119 -7.41 -11.75 -19.76
#